data_AF-A0A353LM69-F1
#
_entry.id   AF-A0A353LM69-F1
#
_cell.length_a   1.000
_cell.length_b   1.000
_cell.length_c   1.000
_cell.angle_alpha   90.00
_cell.angle_beta   90.00
_cell.angle_gamma   90.00
#
_symmetry.space_group_name_H-M   'P 1'
#
loop_
_entity.id
_entity.type
_entity.pdbx_description
1 polymer ?
#
loop_
_entity_poly.entity_id
_entity_poly.type
_entity_poly.pdbx_seq_one_letter_code
_entity_poly.pdbx_strand_id
1 'polypeptide(L)'
;MRAVIRGDIEPRTQGALIRIGPCQRNQDLAQSHIPSPWIALQLAIVYSLSPKRVLMQVKPIIFINRGGMEALREKLHAGAQTLLAPFINFLVRFAITPNQISVAGLLINFITAWLIVAQLPVAAGILYGVAGLFDLMDGALARKTGQAHPFGAFLDSTLDRVSEGVVFAAIAYHFAVTGEAIAAAAVVLALLGSLLVSYTRARAEALGCVCRGGFAARLERLLLILFALIFGFVEIAIYLLLAATAFTVCQRIWITYRQLNTSPPAA
;
A
#
# COMPACT_ATOMS: atom_id res chain seq x y z
N MET A 1 -29.04 -12.91 76.77
CA MET A 1 -30.38 -12.57 76.25
C MET A 1 -30.46 -13.01 74.79
N ARG A 2 -31.55 -13.70 74.43
CA ARG A 2 -31.96 -14.17 73.07
C ARG A 2 -31.97 -12.97 72.08
N ALA A 3 -31.87 -13.10 70.75
CA ALA A 3 -32.38 -14.13 69.86
C ALA A 3 -31.64 -14.15 68.50
N VAL A 4 -31.66 -15.32 67.87
CA VAL A 4 -31.35 -15.60 66.46
C VAL A 4 -32.61 -15.32 65.62
N ILE A 5 -32.48 -14.58 64.50
CA ILE A 5 -33.30 -14.80 63.29
C ILE A 5 -32.40 -14.64 62.06
N ARG A 6 -32.31 -15.72 61.27
CA ARG A 6 -31.81 -15.72 59.88
C ARG A 6 -32.83 -15.04 58.98
N GLY A 7 -32.36 -14.28 58.01
CA GLY A 7 -33.14 -13.83 56.85
C GLY A 7 -32.24 -13.81 55.64
N ASP A 8 -32.26 -14.90 54.87
CA ASP A 8 -31.73 -14.97 53.50
C ASP A 8 -32.65 -14.16 52.58
N ILE A 9 -32.15 -13.11 51.92
CA ILE A 9 -32.74 -12.55 50.70
C ILE A 9 -31.60 -12.09 49.78
N GLU A 10 -31.66 -12.57 48.54
CA GLU A 10 -30.66 -12.54 47.48
C GLU A 10 -30.05 -11.16 47.12
N PRO A 11 -28.78 -11.13 46.65
CA PRO A 11 -28.26 -9.98 45.92
C PRO A 11 -28.87 -9.92 44.52
N ARG A 12 -29.57 -8.81 44.23
CA ARG A 12 -30.11 -8.48 42.90
C ARG A 12 -29.06 -8.72 41.81
N THR A 13 -29.34 -9.70 40.97
CA THR A 13 -28.78 -9.86 39.63
C THR A 13 -29.39 -8.81 38.70
N GLN A 14 -28.54 -8.12 37.94
CA GLN A 14 -28.73 -7.54 36.60
C GLN A 14 -27.48 -6.68 36.33
N GLY A 15 -26.51 -7.05 35.49
CA GLY A 15 -26.66 -7.79 34.23
C GLY A 15 -26.97 -6.83 33.07
N ALA A 16 -26.26 -5.71 32.94
CA ALA A 16 -26.29 -4.88 31.73
C ALA A 16 -25.46 -5.52 30.61
N LEU A 17 -25.92 -6.68 30.14
CA LEU A 17 -25.55 -7.22 28.84
C LEU A 17 -26.32 -6.42 27.79
N ILE A 18 -25.59 -5.65 26.97
CA ILE A 18 -26.12 -5.09 25.73
C ILE A 18 -26.48 -6.27 24.83
N ARG A 19 -27.74 -6.71 24.90
CA ARG A 19 -28.32 -7.62 23.90
C ARG A 19 -28.50 -6.82 22.62
N ILE A 20 -27.61 -7.01 21.66
CA ILE A 20 -27.88 -6.67 20.27
C ILE A 20 -28.96 -7.67 19.82
N GLY A 21 -30.21 -7.21 19.75
CA GLY A 21 -31.31 -8.00 19.17
C GLY A 21 -31.04 -8.32 17.71
N PRO A 22 -31.62 -9.39 17.14
CA PRO A 22 -31.44 -9.72 15.75
C PRO A 22 -31.93 -8.56 14.88
N CYS A 23 -31.03 -8.04 14.04
CA CYS A 23 -31.34 -7.04 13.03
C CYS A 23 -32.43 -7.61 12.10
N GLN A 24 -33.66 -7.12 12.26
CA GLN A 24 -34.77 -7.47 11.38
C GLN A 24 -34.40 -7.04 9.96
N ARG A 25 -34.28 -8.05 9.10
CA ARG A 25 -34.07 -7.95 7.67
C ARG A 25 -35.25 -7.19 7.06
N ASN A 26 -35.02 -5.92 6.72
CA ASN A 26 -36.01 -5.10 6.03
C ASN A 26 -36.24 -5.68 4.62
N GLN A 27 -37.38 -6.32 4.41
CA GLN A 27 -37.79 -6.94 3.14
C GLN A 27 -38.54 -6.00 2.19
N ASP A 28 -38.64 -4.70 2.50
CA ASP A 28 -39.48 -3.76 1.75
C ASP A 28 -38.70 -2.65 1.02
N LEU A 29 -37.74 -3.03 0.15
CA LEU A 29 -37.20 -2.13 -0.88
C LEU A 29 -37.13 -2.78 -2.27
N ALA A 30 -38.01 -3.74 -2.53
CA ALA A 30 -38.22 -4.33 -3.84
C ALA A 30 -39.33 -3.60 -4.61
N GLN A 31 -39.17 -2.30 -4.88
CA GLN A 31 -39.96 -1.55 -5.88
C GLN A 31 -39.42 -0.12 -6.02
N SER A 32 -38.75 0.16 -7.16
CA SER A 32 -38.58 1.47 -7.84
C SER A 32 -37.15 1.82 -8.29
N HIS A 33 -36.64 1.14 -9.33
CA HIS A 33 -35.89 1.78 -10.41
C HIS A 33 -35.50 0.71 -11.44
N ILE A 34 -36.13 0.76 -12.61
CA ILE A 34 -35.68 0.00 -13.78
C ILE A 34 -34.40 0.70 -14.26
N PRO A 35 -33.22 0.08 -14.24
CA PRO A 35 -32.01 0.70 -14.74
C PRO A 35 -32.15 0.95 -16.25
N SER A 36 -31.69 2.11 -16.71
CA SER A 36 -31.73 2.48 -18.13
C SER A 36 -31.05 1.41 -19.00
N PRO A 37 -31.50 1.22 -20.26
CA PRO A 37 -30.94 0.22 -21.18
C PRO A 37 -29.40 0.29 -21.32
N TRP A 38 -28.84 1.48 -21.12
CA TRP A 38 -27.42 1.76 -21.16
C TRP A 38 -26.64 1.18 -19.96
N ILE A 39 -27.22 1.16 -18.75
CA ILE A 39 -26.60 0.55 -17.57
C ILE A 39 -26.66 -0.98 -17.68
N ALA A 40 -27.76 -1.52 -18.19
CA ALA A 40 -27.88 -2.94 -18.48
C ALA A 40 -26.86 -3.40 -19.55
N LEU A 41 -26.59 -2.58 -20.57
CA LEU A 41 -25.59 -2.85 -21.59
C LEU A 41 -24.15 -2.77 -21.04
N GLN A 42 -23.85 -1.78 -20.19
CA GLN A 42 -22.56 -1.68 -19.51
C GLN A 42 -22.30 -2.88 -18.59
N LEU A 43 -23.30 -3.28 -17.81
CA LEU A 43 -23.22 -4.50 -17.00
C LEU A 43 -23.12 -5.76 -17.86
N ALA A 44 -23.85 -5.83 -18.98
CA ALA A 44 -23.76 -6.96 -19.90
C ALA A 44 -22.38 -7.09 -20.57
N ILE A 45 -21.69 -5.99 -20.87
CA ILE A 45 -20.30 -6.01 -21.37
C ILE A 45 -19.34 -6.51 -20.28
N VAL A 46 -19.52 -6.05 -19.04
CA VAL A 46 -18.72 -6.51 -17.88
C VAL A 46 -18.99 -7.99 -17.55
N TYR A 47 -20.21 -8.48 -17.71
CA TYR A 47 -20.61 -9.87 -17.40
C TYR A 47 -20.43 -10.84 -18.58
N SER A 48 -20.50 -10.38 -19.83
CA SER A 48 -20.30 -11.21 -21.04
C SER A 48 -18.85 -11.67 -21.17
N LEU A 49 -17.91 -10.95 -20.56
CA LEU A 49 -16.52 -11.37 -20.36
C LEU A 49 -16.40 -12.40 -19.21
N SER A 50 -17.29 -13.40 -19.17
CA SER A 50 -17.22 -14.47 -18.18
C SER A 50 -15.88 -15.24 -18.32
N PRO A 51 -15.10 -15.46 -17.25
CA PRO A 51 -13.70 -15.89 -17.36
C PRO A 51 -13.52 -17.37 -17.73
N LYS A 52 -14.61 -18.11 -17.98
CA LYS A 52 -14.59 -19.58 -18.07
C LYS A 52 -13.77 -20.12 -19.25
N ARG A 53 -13.55 -19.34 -20.31
CA ARG A 53 -12.71 -19.73 -21.46
C ARG A 53 -11.26 -19.27 -21.39
N VAL A 54 -10.95 -18.21 -20.67
CA VAL A 54 -9.55 -17.78 -20.45
C VAL A 54 -8.87 -18.68 -19.41
N LEU A 55 -9.65 -19.25 -18.48
CA LEU A 55 -9.19 -20.03 -17.33
C LEU A 55 -8.36 -21.29 -17.61
N MET A 56 -8.23 -21.76 -18.86
CA MET A 56 -7.42 -22.94 -19.18
C MET A 56 -6.07 -22.64 -19.86
N GLN A 57 -5.84 -21.40 -20.31
CA GLN A 57 -4.57 -21.00 -20.97
C GLN A 57 -3.68 -20.07 -20.13
N VAL A 58 -4.14 -19.57 -18.97
CA VAL A 58 -3.36 -18.63 -18.12
C VAL A 58 -2.57 -19.29 -16.98
N LYS A 59 -2.58 -20.63 -16.88
CA LYS A 59 -1.63 -21.34 -15.99
C LYS A 59 -0.16 -20.93 -16.17
N PRO A 60 0.33 -20.47 -17.35
CA PRO A 60 1.71 -19.99 -17.48
C PRO A 60 1.93 -18.56 -16.94
N ILE A 61 0.93 -17.67 -16.93
CA ILE A 61 1.14 -16.24 -16.57
C ILE A 61 1.27 -16.04 -15.06
N ILE A 62 0.73 -16.96 -14.26
CA ILE A 62 0.90 -16.99 -12.79
C ILE A 62 2.34 -17.37 -12.40
N PHE A 63 3.15 -17.88 -13.35
CA PHE A 63 4.46 -18.46 -13.10
C PHE A 63 5.63 -17.74 -13.80
N ILE A 64 5.41 -16.54 -14.35
CA ILE A 64 6.52 -15.77 -14.94
C ILE A 64 7.28 -15.04 -13.82
N ASN A 65 8.32 -15.70 -13.32
CA ASN A 65 9.46 -15.16 -12.56
C ASN A 65 9.21 -14.52 -11.17
N ARG A 66 8.61 -15.28 -10.23
CA ARG A 66 8.63 -14.92 -8.79
C ARG A 66 10.02 -15.01 -8.16
N GLY A 67 10.92 -15.83 -8.68
CA GLY A 67 12.19 -16.14 -8.04
C GLY A 67 13.23 -15.03 -8.16
N GLY A 68 13.42 -14.47 -9.35
CA GLY A 68 14.51 -13.53 -9.61
C GLY A 68 14.37 -12.18 -8.91
N MET A 69 13.21 -11.53 -9.07
CA MET A 69 12.99 -10.18 -8.53
C MET A 69 12.85 -10.16 -7.01
N GLU A 70 12.14 -11.13 -6.43
CA GLU A 70 12.04 -11.22 -4.97
C GLU A 70 13.40 -11.60 -4.35
N ALA A 71 14.17 -12.51 -4.96
CA ALA A 71 15.53 -12.81 -4.50
C ALA A 71 16.48 -11.63 -4.66
N LEU A 72 16.37 -10.86 -5.75
CA LEU A 72 17.13 -9.62 -5.94
C LEU A 72 16.77 -8.60 -4.86
N ARG A 73 15.48 -8.41 -4.59
CA ARG A 73 14.98 -7.53 -3.55
C ARG A 73 15.49 -7.93 -2.17
N GLU A 74 15.41 -9.21 -1.81
CA GLU A 74 15.93 -9.72 -0.53
C GLU A 74 17.44 -9.48 -0.41
N LYS A 75 18.21 -9.75 -1.48
CA LYS A 75 19.65 -9.47 -1.52
C LYS A 75 19.96 -7.99 -1.36
N LEU A 76 19.24 -7.11 -2.06
CA LEU A 76 19.40 -5.67 -1.96
C LEU A 76 19.07 -5.17 -0.55
N HIS A 77 17.97 -5.63 0.04
CA HIS A 77 17.62 -5.30 1.42
C HIS A 77 18.67 -5.77 2.43
N ALA A 78 19.16 -7.01 2.30
CA ALA A 78 20.19 -7.56 3.18
C ALA A 78 21.53 -6.83 3.05
N GLY A 79 21.94 -6.53 1.81
CA GLY A 79 23.14 -5.76 1.51
C GLY A 79 23.06 -4.34 2.08
N ALA A 80 21.95 -3.63 1.83
CA ALA A 80 21.71 -2.29 2.36
C ALA A 80 21.74 -2.27 3.90
N GLN A 81 21.08 -3.23 4.57
CA GLN A 81 21.10 -3.32 6.03
C GLN A 81 22.50 -3.54 6.59
N THR A 82 23.32 -4.36 5.93
CA THR A 82 24.71 -4.60 6.33
C THR A 82 25.55 -3.33 6.20
N LEU A 83 25.41 -2.62 5.07
CA LEU A 83 26.11 -1.35 4.83
C LEU A 83 25.66 -0.23 5.79
N LEU A 84 24.39 -0.25 6.19
CA LEU A 84 23.80 0.74 7.10
C LEU A 84 24.04 0.45 8.58
N ALA A 85 24.49 -0.76 8.95
CA ALA A 85 24.74 -1.15 10.33
C ALA A 85 25.55 -0.12 11.15
N PRO A 86 26.66 0.47 10.67
CA PRO A 86 27.40 1.50 11.42
C PRO A 86 26.58 2.77 11.65
N PHE A 87 25.80 3.21 10.65
CA PHE A 87 24.91 4.37 10.79
C PHE A 87 23.79 4.09 11.78
N ILE A 88 23.17 2.90 11.72
CA ILE A 88 22.13 2.52 12.68
C ILE A 88 22.71 2.47 14.11
N ASN A 89 23.92 1.94 14.31
CA ASN A 89 24.61 1.97 15.60
C ASN A 89 24.83 3.40 16.11
N PHE A 90 25.22 4.31 15.22
CA PHE A 90 25.37 5.72 15.53
C PHE A 90 24.03 6.33 15.97
N LEU A 91 22.94 6.10 15.24
CA LEU A 91 21.61 6.60 15.60
C LEU A 91 21.14 6.11 16.98
N VAL A 92 21.39 4.83 17.29
CA VAL A 92 21.09 4.26 18.62
C VAL A 92 21.85 5.01 19.72
N ARG A 93 23.12 5.36 19.49
CA ARG A 93 23.95 6.09 20.46
C ARG A 93 23.41 7.48 20.78
N PHE A 94 22.76 8.14 19.81
CA PHE A 94 22.15 9.46 19.98
C PHE A 94 20.67 9.41 20.39
N ALA A 95 20.15 8.22 20.74
CA ALA A 95 18.75 8.01 21.12
C ALA A 95 17.74 8.55 20.08
N ILE A 96 18.10 8.51 18.79
CA ILE A 96 17.20 8.91 17.71
C ILE A 96 16.13 7.84 17.55
N THR A 97 14.87 8.27 17.45
CA THR A 97 13.72 7.38 17.32
C THR A 97 13.45 7.01 15.85
N PRO A 98 12.85 5.84 15.56
CA PRO A 98 12.44 5.45 14.21
C PRO A 98 11.54 6.51 13.53
N ASN A 99 10.57 7.07 14.26
CA ASN A 99 9.65 8.08 13.72
C ASN A 99 10.38 9.36 13.26
N GLN A 100 11.46 9.76 13.96
CA GLN A 100 12.28 10.90 13.53
C GLN A 100 12.99 10.60 12.20
N ILE A 101 13.43 9.36 11.97
CA ILE A 101 14.04 8.95 10.72
C ILE A 101 13.02 8.97 9.58
N SER A 102 11.79 8.46 9.79
CA SER A 102 10.73 8.51 8.78
C SER A 102 10.35 9.97 8.41
N VAL A 103 10.26 10.86 9.40
CA VAL A 103 10.02 12.29 9.16
C VAL A 103 11.18 12.96 8.40
N ALA A 104 12.43 12.62 8.75
CA ALA A 104 13.59 13.11 8.01
C ALA A 104 13.58 12.62 6.55
N GLY A 105 13.22 11.36 6.30
CA GLY A 105 13.04 10.81 4.95
C GLY A 105 11.99 11.60 4.14
N LEU A 106 10.86 11.94 4.76
CA LEU A 106 9.85 12.80 4.13
C LEU A 106 10.41 14.20 3.79
N LEU A 107 11.14 14.84 4.70
CA LEU A 107 11.74 16.15 4.45
C LEU A 107 12.76 16.10 3.29
N ILE A 108 13.54 15.03 3.20
CA ILE A 108 14.44 14.79 2.07
C ILE A 108 13.65 14.70 0.77
N ASN A 109 12.49 14.03 0.76
CA ASN A 109 11.63 13.96 -0.43
C ASN A 109 11.01 15.30 -0.85
N PHE A 110 10.75 16.21 0.09
CA PHE A 110 10.38 17.60 -0.26
C PHE A 110 11.51 18.32 -0.98
N ILE A 111 12.76 18.13 -0.53
CA ILE A 111 13.93 18.70 -1.20
C ILE A 111 14.13 18.04 -2.59
N THR A 112 13.94 16.73 -2.69
CA THR A 112 13.95 15.99 -3.97
C THR A 112 12.93 16.58 -4.94
N ALA A 113 11.68 16.78 -4.51
CA ALA A 113 10.64 17.39 -5.33
C ALA A 113 11.03 18.81 -5.78
N TRP A 114 11.60 19.61 -4.89
CA TRP A 114 12.12 20.93 -5.26
C TRP A 114 13.24 20.84 -6.32
N LEU A 115 14.17 19.89 -6.20
CA LEU A 115 15.24 19.69 -7.19
C LEU A 115 14.70 19.27 -8.57
N ILE A 116 13.62 18.50 -8.63
CA ILE A 116 12.93 18.15 -9.89
C ILE A 116 12.37 19.42 -10.53
N VAL A 117 11.68 20.25 -9.76
CA VAL A 117 11.13 21.54 -10.24
C VAL A 117 12.25 22.49 -10.67
N ALA A 118 13.38 22.48 -9.96
CA ALA A 118 14.57 23.27 -10.26
C ALA A 118 15.39 22.74 -11.45
N GLN A 119 14.90 21.72 -12.17
CA GLN A 119 15.56 21.15 -13.35
C GLN A 119 16.95 20.55 -13.04
N LEU A 120 17.11 19.98 -11.84
CA LEU A 120 18.32 19.27 -11.39
C LEU A 120 18.04 17.76 -11.20
N PRO A 121 17.68 17.02 -12.26
CA PRO A 121 17.15 15.66 -12.14
C PRO A 121 18.18 14.66 -11.58
N VAL A 122 19.47 14.82 -11.89
CA VAL A 122 20.52 13.93 -11.35
C VAL A 122 20.64 14.08 -9.83
N ALA A 123 20.66 15.32 -9.33
CA ALA A 123 20.70 15.59 -7.90
C ALA A 123 19.43 15.09 -7.20
N ALA A 124 18.27 15.29 -7.83
CA ALA A 124 17.00 14.74 -7.35
C ALA A 124 17.04 13.21 -7.27
N GLY A 125 17.54 12.52 -8.30
CA GLY A 125 17.64 11.06 -8.31
C GLY A 125 18.54 10.51 -7.20
N ILE A 126 19.70 11.16 -6.97
CA ILE A 126 20.59 10.81 -5.85
C ILE A 126 19.86 11.00 -4.51
N LEU A 127 19.22 12.16 -4.32
CA LEU A 127 18.55 12.49 -3.06
C LEU A 127 17.32 11.61 -2.80
N TYR A 128 16.60 11.22 -3.85
CA TYR A 128 15.51 10.25 -3.80
C TYR A 128 16.01 8.87 -3.34
N GLY A 129 17.17 8.44 -3.82
CA GLY A 129 17.84 7.23 -3.33
C GLY A 129 18.25 7.32 -1.86
N VAL A 130 18.75 8.47 -1.43
CA VAL A 130 19.06 8.73 -0.01
C VAL A 130 17.79 8.68 0.84
N ALA A 131 16.67 9.27 0.39
CA ALA A 131 15.40 9.15 1.11
C ALA A 131 14.95 7.69 1.26
N GLY A 132 15.07 6.90 0.18
CA GLY A 132 14.79 5.46 0.23
C GLY A 132 15.67 4.68 1.21
N LEU A 133 16.87 5.18 1.49
CA LEU A 133 17.75 4.61 2.49
C LEU A 133 17.25 4.88 3.92
N PHE A 134 16.68 6.06 4.17
CA PHE A 134 16.09 6.41 5.47
C PHE A 134 14.89 5.50 5.80
N ASP A 135 14.05 5.18 4.80
CA ASP A 135 12.95 4.21 4.91
C ASP A 135 13.42 2.76 5.19
N LEU A 136 14.69 2.44 4.90
CA LEU A 136 15.28 1.15 5.28
C LEU A 136 15.80 1.18 6.71
N MET A 137 16.28 2.35 7.14
CA MET A 137 16.90 2.57 8.43
C MET A 137 15.88 2.62 9.57
N ASP A 138 14.71 3.26 9.39
CA ASP A 138 13.70 3.38 10.45
C ASP A 138 13.17 2.02 10.90
N GLY A 139 12.86 1.11 9.98
CA GLY A 139 12.41 -0.25 10.28
C GLY A 139 13.52 -1.10 10.90
N ALA A 140 14.77 -0.93 10.45
CA ALA A 140 15.92 -1.61 11.05
C ALA A 140 16.21 -1.10 12.46
N LEU A 141 16.10 0.21 12.68
CA LEU A 141 16.27 0.87 13.97
C LEU A 141 15.16 0.45 14.94
N ALA A 142 13.90 0.39 14.49
CA ALA A 142 12.77 -0.06 15.31
C ALA A 142 12.95 -1.50 15.79
N ARG A 143 13.41 -2.41 14.92
CA ARG A 143 13.72 -3.80 15.30
C ARG A 143 14.88 -3.88 16.28
N LYS A 144 15.93 -3.08 16.08
CA LYS A 144 17.13 -3.10 16.91
C LYS A 144 16.92 -2.51 18.30
N THR A 145 16.12 -1.45 18.40
CA THR A 145 15.84 -0.72 19.66
C THR A 145 14.65 -1.27 20.42
N GLY A 146 13.92 -2.24 19.85
CA GLY A 146 12.68 -2.76 20.46
C GLY A 146 11.51 -1.77 20.43
N GLN A 147 11.59 -0.71 19.61
CA GLN A 147 10.57 0.35 19.52
C GLN A 147 9.51 0.11 18.43
N ALA A 148 9.44 -1.12 17.89
CA ALA A 148 8.41 -1.50 16.93
C ALA A 148 7.03 -1.52 17.62
N HIS A 149 6.11 -0.68 17.15
CA HIS A 149 4.76 -0.55 17.71
C HIS A 149 3.74 -0.24 16.60
N PRO A 150 2.43 -0.51 16.81
CA PRO A 150 1.42 -0.38 15.75
C PRO A 150 1.29 1.03 15.17
N PHE A 151 1.39 2.07 16.01
CA PHE A 151 1.33 3.46 15.54
C PHE A 151 2.54 3.81 14.65
N GLY A 152 3.75 3.37 15.01
CA GLY A 152 4.94 3.57 14.17
C GLY A 152 4.79 2.93 12.79
N ALA A 153 4.25 1.70 12.71
CA ALA A 153 3.98 1.05 11.43
C ALA A 153 2.91 1.79 10.60
N PHE A 154 1.88 2.33 11.25
CA PHE A 154 0.89 3.18 10.60
C PHE A 154 1.52 4.48 10.08
N LEU A 155 2.33 5.15 10.90
CA LEU A 155 3.00 6.40 10.57
C LEU A 155 3.97 6.22 9.40
N ASP A 156 4.90 5.26 9.49
CA ASP A 156 5.81 4.85 8.41
C ASP A 156 5.02 4.66 7.12
N SER A 157 4.02 3.78 7.17
CA SER A 157 3.18 3.53 6.00
C SER A 157 2.53 4.80 5.46
N THR A 158 2.03 5.70 6.31
CA THR A 158 1.40 6.95 5.85
C THR A 158 2.40 7.90 5.19
N LEU A 159 3.55 8.12 5.83
CA LEU A 159 4.59 9.01 5.34
C LEU A 159 5.18 8.53 4.01
N ASP A 160 5.24 7.22 3.77
CA ASP A 160 5.62 6.66 2.48
C ASP A 160 4.76 7.17 1.32
N ARG A 161 3.42 7.22 1.53
CA ARG A 161 2.47 7.62 0.49
C ARG A 161 2.55 9.13 0.26
N VAL A 162 2.78 9.90 1.33
CA VAL A 162 3.01 11.35 1.23
C VAL A 162 4.31 11.61 0.45
N SER A 163 5.40 10.95 0.82
CA SER A 163 6.70 11.02 0.15
C SER A 163 6.61 10.72 -1.34
N GLU A 164 5.97 9.61 -1.72
CA GLU A 164 5.76 9.23 -3.12
C GLU A 164 4.87 10.26 -3.83
N GLY A 165 3.79 10.72 -3.20
CA GLY A 165 2.89 11.74 -3.75
C GLY A 165 3.59 13.07 -4.04
N VAL A 166 4.45 13.55 -3.14
CA VAL A 166 5.22 14.80 -3.29
C VAL A 166 6.17 14.73 -4.49
N VAL A 167 6.89 13.62 -4.64
CA VAL A 167 7.82 13.43 -5.77
C VAL A 167 7.05 13.31 -7.09
N PHE A 168 5.95 12.56 -7.13
CA PHE A 168 5.14 12.42 -8.34
C PHE A 168 4.46 13.74 -8.73
N ALA A 169 4.01 14.54 -7.76
CA ALA A 169 3.48 15.87 -8.03
C ALA A 169 4.51 16.78 -8.70
N ALA A 170 5.78 16.73 -8.26
CA ALA A 170 6.86 17.49 -8.89
C ALA A 170 7.18 17.02 -10.32
N ILE A 171 7.16 15.71 -10.57
CA ILE A 171 7.34 15.15 -11.92
C ILE A 171 6.17 15.55 -12.84
N ALA A 172 4.93 15.47 -12.34
CA ALA A 172 3.75 15.88 -13.09
C ALA A 172 3.80 17.38 -13.42
N TYR A 173 4.21 18.21 -12.46
CA TYR A 173 4.43 19.64 -12.68
C TYR A 173 5.49 19.88 -13.76
N HIS A 174 6.62 19.18 -13.70
CA HIS A 174 7.69 19.29 -14.71
C HIS A 174 7.15 19.02 -16.12
N PHE A 175 6.45 17.91 -16.34
CA PHE A 175 5.85 17.61 -17.65
C PHE A 175 4.76 18.61 -18.06
N ALA A 176 3.99 19.14 -17.10
CA ALA A 176 2.97 20.13 -17.41
C ALA A 176 3.59 21.44 -17.93
N VAL A 177 4.69 21.91 -17.32
CA VAL A 177 5.35 23.14 -17.76
C VAL A 177 6.18 22.98 -19.03
N THR A 178 6.60 21.76 -19.40
CA THR A 178 7.24 21.47 -20.69
C THR A 178 6.24 21.27 -21.83
N GLY A 179 4.93 21.30 -21.55
CA GLY A 179 3.87 21.12 -22.55
C GLY A 179 3.50 19.66 -22.83
N GLU A 180 4.04 18.72 -22.05
CA GLU A 180 3.81 17.28 -22.19
C GLU A 180 2.58 16.82 -21.40
N ALA A 181 1.41 17.32 -21.77
CA ALA A 181 0.16 17.09 -21.03
C ALA A 181 -0.20 15.60 -20.85
N ILE A 182 0.13 14.76 -21.84
CA ILE A 182 -0.11 13.31 -21.78
C ILE A 182 0.79 12.66 -20.72
N ALA A 183 2.07 13.00 -20.69
CA ALA A 183 3.01 12.50 -19.70
C ALA A 183 2.60 12.97 -18.29
N ALA A 184 2.23 14.24 -18.13
CA ALA A 184 1.72 14.77 -16.86
C ALA A 184 0.48 14.02 -16.36
N ALA A 185 -0.49 13.74 -17.24
CA ALA A 185 -1.66 12.93 -16.90
C ALA A 185 -1.28 11.48 -16.54
N ALA A 186 -0.31 10.90 -17.25
CA ALA A 186 0.19 9.56 -16.96
C ALA A 186 0.85 9.49 -15.57
N VAL A 187 1.55 10.54 -15.12
CA VAL A 187 2.11 10.59 -13.75
C VAL A 187 1.00 10.52 -12.70
N VAL A 188 -0.09 11.28 -12.88
CA VAL A 188 -1.24 11.26 -11.96
C VAL A 188 -1.87 9.88 -11.90
N LEU A 189 -2.04 9.22 -13.05
CA LEU A 189 -2.56 7.86 -13.11
C LEU A 189 -1.60 6.84 -12.49
N ALA A 190 -0.28 7.00 -12.68
CA ALA A 190 0.74 6.16 -12.07
C ALA A 190 0.76 6.30 -10.54
N LEU A 191 0.57 7.53 -10.02
CA LEU A 191 0.41 7.79 -8.59
C LEU A 191 -0.84 7.09 -8.04
N LEU A 192 -1.99 7.25 -8.71
CA LEU A 192 -3.21 6.54 -8.35
C LEU A 192 -3.00 5.02 -8.32
N GLY A 193 -2.35 4.48 -9.36
CA GLY A 193 -1.98 3.07 -9.44
C GLY A 193 -1.11 2.64 -8.25
N SER A 194 -0.10 3.43 -7.89
CA SER A 194 0.76 3.15 -6.74
C SER A 194 0.01 3.12 -5.41
N LEU A 195 -0.88 4.10 -5.19
CA LEU A 195 -1.73 4.15 -4.01
C LEU A 195 -2.69 2.96 -3.96
N LEU A 196 -3.28 2.58 -5.09
CA LEU A 196 -4.16 1.40 -5.20
C LEU A 196 -3.40 0.09 -4.94
N VAL A 197 -2.15 -0.05 -5.40
CA VAL A 197 -1.33 -1.21 -5.05
C VAL A 197 -1.22 -1.31 -3.53
N SER A 198 -0.87 -0.23 -2.85
CA SER A 198 -0.74 -0.21 -1.38
C SER A 198 -2.07 -0.45 -0.67
N TYR A 199 -3.15 0.20 -1.11
CA TYR A 199 -4.48 0.11 -0.52
C TYR A 199 -5.09 -1.28 -0.67
N THR A 200 -5.04 -1.87 -1.86
CA THR A 200 -5.62 -3.20 -2.12
C THR A 200 -4.99 -4.26 -1.23
N ARG A 201 -3.69 -4.18 -0.94
CA ARG A 201 -3.04 -5.05 0.03
C ARG A 201 -3.53 -4.81 1.45
N ALA A 202 -3.51 -3.57 1.93
CA ALA A 202 -3.95 -3.26 3.29
C ALA A 202 -5.41 -3.68 3.52
N ARG A 203 -6.28 -3.47 2.51
CA ARG A 203 -7.68 -3.86 2.57
C ARG A 203 -7.87 -5.38 2.54
N ALA A 204 -7.09 -6.10 1.72
CA ALA A 204 -7.13 -7.55 1.70
C ALA A 204 -6.65 -8.16 3.03
N GLU A 205 -5.56 -7.63 3.61
CA GLU A 205 -5.05 -8.05 4.92
C GLU A 205 -6.08 -7.79 6.03
N ALA A 206 -6.80 -6.66 5.99
CA ALA A 206 -7.89 -6.36 6.91
C ALA A 206 -9.10 -7.33 6.80
N LEU A 207 -9.27 -7.99 5.65
CA LEU A 207 -10.27 -9.04 5.42
C LEU A 207 -9.76 -10.44 5.77
N GLY A 208 -8.54 -10.56 6.33
CA GLY A 208 -7.91 -11.84 6.65
C GLY A 208 -7.27 -12.56 5.45
N CYS A 209 -7.19 -11.92 4.28
CA CYS A 209 -6.51 -12.47 3.12
C CYS A 209 -5.00 -12.22 3.18
N VAL A 210 -4.21 -13.15 2.65
CA VAL A 210 -2.75 -13.02 2.56
C VAL A 210 -2.38 -12.56 1.16
N CYS A 211 -1.95 -11.30 1.03
CA CYS A 211 -1.49 -10.71 -0.23
C CYS A 211 0.03 -10.47 -0.19
N ARG A 212 0.82 -11.54 -0.36
CA ARG A 212 2.28 -11.43 -0.52
C ARG A 212 2.65 -11.34 -2.01
N GLY A 213 3.44 -10.32 -2.37
CA GLY A 213 4.03 -10.13 -3.72
C GLY A 213 3.31 -9.14 -4.65
N GLY A 214 3.90 -8.94 -5.84
CA GLY A 214 3.43 -8.10 -6.95
C GLY A 214 4.60 -7.42 -7.68
N PHE A 215 4.54 -7.27 -9.01
CA PHE A 215 5.61 -6.73 -9.88
C PHE A 215 5.88 -5.23 -9.72
N ALA A 216 5.04 -4.51 -8.98
CA ALA A 216 5.21 -3.10 -8.67
C ALA A 216 5.36 -2.90 -7.15
N ALA A 217 6.27 -3.65 -6.54
CA ALA A 217 6.64 -3.47 -5.14
C ALA A 217 7.25 -2.08 -4.91
N ARG A 218 7.16 -1.59 -3.67
CA ARG A 218 7.62 -0.24 -3.31
C ARG A 218 9.08 0.03 -3.71
N LEU A 219 9.98 -0.94 -3.46
CA LEU A 219 11.38 -0.83 -3.83
C LEU A 219 11.59 -0.73 -5.35
N GLU A 220 10.83 -1.49 -6.14
CA GLU A 220 10.96 -1.49 -7.61
C GLU A 220 10.55 -0.15 -8.19
N ARG A 221 9.48 0.46 -7.67
CA ARG A 221 9.05 1.81 -8.07
C ARG A 221 10.10 2.86 -7.69
N LEU A 222 10.65 2.75 -6.48
CA LEU A 222 11.71 3.65 -6.02
C LEU A 222 12.93 3.60 -6.95
N LEU A 223 13.43 2.39 -7.24
CA LEU A 223 14.58 2.19 -8.12
C LEU A 223 14.30 2.68 -9.54
N LEU A 224 13.11 2.40 -10.08
CA LEU A 224 12.71 2.85 -11.41
C LEU A 224 12.76 4.37 -11.53
N ILE A 225 12.13 5.11 -10.60
CA ILE A 225 12.14 6.57 -10.60
C ILE A 225 13.55 7.13 -10.33
N LEU A 226 14.29 6.54 -9.39
CA LEU A 226 15.69 6.91 -9.10
C LEU A 226 16.54 6.88 -10.37
N PHE A 227 16.54 5.75 -11.08
CA PHE A 227 17.36 5.60 -12.28
C PHE A 227 16.85 6.47 -13.41
N ALA A 228 15.54 6.63 -13.54
CA ALA A 228 14.96 7.47 -14.57
C ALA A 228 15.35 8.95 -14.41
N LEU A 229 15.42 9.45 -13.18
CA LEU A 229 15.90 10.79 -12.86
C LEU A 229 17.39 10.96 -13.18
N ILE A 230 18.23 9.97 -12.87
CA ILE A 230 19.68 10.04 -13.10
C ILE A 230 20.03 9.97 -14.59
N PHE A 231 19.36 9.09 -15.33
CA PHE A 231 19.70 8.79 -16.73
C PHE A 231 18.78 9.50 -17.76
N GLY A 232 17.76 10.24 -17.30
CA GLY A 232 16.93 11.06 -18.18
C GLY A 232 15.84 10.30 -18.95
N PHE A 233 15.34 9.17 -18.44
CA PHE A 233 14.25 8.40 -19.08
C PHE A 233 12.93 8.44 -18.30
N VAL A 234 12.67 9.56 -17.60
CA VAL A 234 11.51 9.73 -16.69
C VAL A 234 10.18 9.43 -17.38
N GLU A 235 9.97 9.89 -18.62
CA GLU A 235 8.71 9.67 -19.33
C GLU A 235 8.42 8.17 -19.54
N ILE A 236 9.41 7.44 -20.06
CA ILE A 236 9.32 5.98 -20.28
C ILE A 236 9.08 5.26 -18.96
N ALA A 237 9.80 5.66 -17.90
CA ALA A 237 9.63 5.09 -16.57
C ALA A 237 8.21 5.28 -16.02
N ILE A 238 7.57 6.42 -16.26
CA ILE A 238 6.19 6.68 -15.84
C ILE A 238 5.21 5.78 -16.58
N TYR A 239 5.36 5.58 -17.90
CA TYR A 239 4.49 4.66 -18.64
C TYR A 239 4.66 3.21 -18.21
N LEU A 240 5.91 2.77 -18.01
CA LEU A 240 6.21 1.44 -17.47
C LEU A 240 5.57 1.26 -16.08
N LEU A 241 5.68 2.29 -15.24
CA LEU A 241 5.13 2.25 -13.91
C LEU A 241 3.59 2.21 -13.92
N LEU A 242 2.95 3.00 -14.77
CA LEU A 242 1.51 2.99 -14.94
C LEU A 242 1.01 1.60 -15.35
N ALA A 243 1.66 0.98 -16.34
CA ALA A 243 1.33 -0.37 -16.76
C ALA A 243 1.55 -1.41 -15.64
N ALA A 244 2.70 -1.33 -14.95
CA ALA A 244 3.06 -2.27 -13.89
C ALA A 244 2.12 -2.16 -12.67
N THR A 245 1.74 -0.94 -12.27
CA THR A 245 0.82 -0.70 -11.15
C THR A 245 -0.60 -1.14 -11.50
N ALA A 246 -1.11 -0.82 -12.69
CA ALA A 246 -2.41 -1.30 -13.16
C ALA A 246 -2.48 -2.83 -13.18
N PHE A 247 -1.45 -3.48 -13.73
CA PHE A 247 -1.34 -4.94 -13.73
C PHE A 247 -1.34 -5.52 -12.31
N THR A 248 -0.54 -4.94 -11.41
CA THR A 248 -0.42 -5.39 -10.01
C THR A 248 -1.74 -5.22 -9.24
N VAL A 249 -2.49 -4.14 -9.48
CA VAL A 249 -3.82 -3.93 -8.87
C VAL A 249 -4.79 -5.01 -9.31
N CYS A 250 -4.90 -5.25 -10.62
CA CYS A 250 -5.75 -6.32 -11.17
C CYS A 250 -5.37 -7.69 -10.59
N GLN A 251 -4.08 -7.98 -10.50
CA GLN A 251 -3.55 -9.20 -9.90
C GLN A 251 -3.99 -9.34 -8.43
N ARG A 252 -3.86 -8.28 -7.62
CA ARG A 252 -4.25 -8.30 -6.20
C ARG A 252 -5.74 -8.47 -5.98
N ILE A 253 -6.56 -7.80 -6.80
CA ILE A 253 -8.02 -7.98 -6.78
C ILE A 253 -8.38 -9.44 -7.07
N TRP A 254 -7.79 -10.03 -8.10
CA TRP A 254 -8.06 -11.42 -8.48
C TRP A 254 -7.63 -12.43 -7.40
N ILE A 255 -6.45 -12.24 -6.80
CA ILE A 255 -5.97 -13.08 -5.69
C ILE A 255 -6.93 -12.99 -4.50
N THR A 256 -7.35 -11.78 -4.13
CA THR A 256 -8.27 -11.54 -3.01
C THR A 256 -9.63 -12.18 -3.28
N TYR A 257 -10.18 -11.98 -4.48
CA TYR A 257 -11.43 -12.61 -4.91
C TYR A 257 -11.38 -14.14 -4.80
N ARG A 258 -10.26 -14.76 -5.19
CA ARG A 258 -10.11 -16.21 -5.07
C ARG A 258 -10.10 -16.66 -3.61
N GLN A 259 -9.32 -16.01 -2.74
CA GLN A 259 -9.22 -16.40 -1.33
C GLN A 259 -10.55 -16.29 -0.59
N LEU A 260 -11.32 -15.23 -0.85
CA LEU A 260 -12.62 -15.02 -0.24
C LEU A 260 -13.67 -16.05 -0.69
N ASN A 261 -13.59 -16.53 -1.94
CA ASN A 261 -14.53 -17.53 -2.45
C ASN A 261 -14.11 -18.98 -2.17
N THR A 262 -12.86 -19.21 -1.77
CA THR A 262 -12.38 -20.55 -1.35
C THR A 262 -12.48 -20.76 0.16
N SER A 263 -12.67 -19.70 0.93
CA SER A 263 -12.86 -19.79 2.39
C SER A 263 -14.35 -20.03 2.67
N PRO A 264 -14.73 -21.02 3.51
CA PRO A 264 -16.13 -21.19 3.90
C PRO A 264 -16.64 -19.89 4.53
N PRO A 265 -17.92 -19.50 4.30
CA PRO A 265 -18.46 -18.27 4.85
C PRO A 265 -18.28 -18.27 6.37
N ALA A 266 -17.74 -17.17 6.90
CA ALA A 266 -17.61 -16.99 8.34
C ALA A 266 -19.00 -17.14 8.98
N ALA A 267 -19.12 -18.13 9.87
CA ALA A 267 -20.34 -18.44 10.61
C ALA A 267 -20.71 -17.32 11.60
#